data_AF-A0A2J6HGD8-F1
#
_entry.id   AF-A0A2J6HGD8-F1
#
_cell.length_a   1.000
_cell.length_b   1.000
_cell.length_c   1.000
_cell.angle_alpha   90.00
_cell.angle_beta   90.00
_cell.angle_gamma   90.00
#
_symmetry.space_group_name_H-M   'P 1'
#
loop_
_entity.id
_entity.type
_entity.pdbx_description
1 polymer ?
#
loop_
_entity_poly.entity_id
_entity_poly.type
_entity_poly.pdbx_seq_one_letter_code
_entity_poly.pdbx_strand_id
1 'polypeptide(L)'
;MKNLISIIAIVFLIIATSSCGGGQKEKNTNENDSVQTMQNDSLITETDSISETDSTNTVVEKPQVNIYYFHATHRCATCEAIEECIANVMDQHFSKEIKGGQIKQFDINADDAKNEDICEKYEAFGTSVFITKVFNGKESTKDMTADAFKNARSNPEEFERQLKFQIETFLK
;
A
#
# COMPACT_ATOMS: atom_id res chain seq x y z
N MET A 1 -26.07 -2.86 35.94
CA MET A 1 -27.11 -1.91 35.51
C MET A 1 -27.40 -2.23 34.04
N LYS A 2 -28.24 -3.22 33.72
CA LYS A 2 -29.71 -3.08 33.53
C LYS A 2 -30.02 -1.79 32.77
N ASN A 3 -30.26 -1.81 31.46
CA ASN A 3 -31.59 -1.90 30.81
C ASN A 3 -31.66 -0.71 29.79
N LEU A 4 -32.31 -0.68 28.61
CA LEU A 4 -33.31 -1.54 27.95
C LEU A 4 -33.93 -0.75 26.76
N ILE A 5 -34.21 -1.42 25.63
CA ILE A 5 -35.32 -1.20 24.63
C ILE A 5 -35.27 0.10 23.77
N SER A 6 -35.43 0.08 22.44
CA SER A 6 -36.58 -0.43 21.66
C SER A 6 -36.15 -0.74 20.20
N ILE A 7 -36.27 -1.96 19.66
CA ILE A 7 -37.47 -2.61 19.10
C ILE A 7 -38.33 -1.66 18.25
N ILE A 8 -38.17 -1.74 16.92
CA ILE A 8 -39.29 -1.81 15.98
C ILE A 8 -38.96 -2.90 14.95
N ALA A 9 -39.63 -4.04 15.14
CA ALA A 9 -39.78 -5.10 14.17
C ALA A 9 -41.05 -4.84 13.36
N ILE A 10 -40.96 -4.84 12.03
CA ILE A 10 -42.10 -5.05 11.10
C ILE A 10 -41.54 -5.95 10.00
N VAL A 11 -41.60 -7.28 10.17
CA VAL A 11 -42.71 -8.18 9.80
C VAL A 11 -42.82 -8.38 8.28
N PHE A 12 -42.11 -9.43 7.84
CA PHE A 12 -42.48 -10.50 6.90
C PHE A 12 -43.45 -10.26 5.73
N LEU A 13 -42.96 -10.56 4.52
CA LEU A 13 -43.71 -11.21 3.44
C LEU A 13 -42.69 -12.04 2.60
N ILE A 14 -42.40 -13.30 2.95
CA ILE A 14 -42.92 -14.55 2.32
C ILE A 14 -43.12 -14.35 0.80
N ILE A 15 -42.48 -15.07 -0.13
CA ILE A 15 -42.54 -16.52 -0.36
C ILE A 15 -41.30 -16.97 -1.17
N ALA A 16 -40.56 -17.98 -0.70
CA ALA A 16 -39.61 -18.75 -1.51
C ALA A 16 -40.15 -20.18 -1.66
N THR A 17 -40.11 -20.70 -2.88
CA THR A 17 -40.69 -21.99 -3.29
C THR A 17 -39.71 -23.15 -3.17
N SER A 18 -40.20 -24.23 -2.56
CA SER A 18 -39.98 -25.66 -2.87
C SER A 18 -38.55 -26.18 -3.11
N SER A 19 -38.06 -27.00 -2.18
CA SER A 19 -37.76 -28.42 -2.45
C SER A 19 -37.48 -29.17 -1.15
N CYS A 20 -37.87 -30.45 -1.12
CA CYS A 20 -37.98 -31.31 0.05
C CYS A 20 -36.90 -32.42 0.04
N GLY A 21 -36.42 -32.78 1.23
CA GLY A 21 -35.65 -34.00 1.53
C GLY A 21 -34.20 -33.71 1.95
N GLY A 22 -33.67 -34.17 3.08
CA GLY A 22 -34.15 -34.99 4.19
C GLY A 22 -32.93 -35.46 5.00
N GLY A 23 -33.05 -35.53 6.34
CA GLY A 23 -32.24 -36.44 7.18
C GLY A 23 -31.00 -35.89 7.91
N GLN A 24 -31.23 -35.42 9.16
CA GLN A 24 -30.51 -35.69 10.44
C GLN A 24 -28.97 -35.82 10.46
N LYS A 25 -28.20 -35.18 11.37
CA LYS A 25 -28.16 -35.34 12.84
C LYS A 25 -27.23 -34.27 13.44
N GLU A 26 -27.64 -33.57 14.52
CA GLU A 26 -27.10 -33.67 15.91
C GLU A 26 -25.58 -33.38 16.05
N LYS A 27 -25.06 -32.58 16.99
CA LYS A 27 -25.51 -32.16 18.32
C LYS A 27 -24.53 -31.07 18.82
N ASN A 28 -25.04 -30.08 19.56
CA ASN A 28 -24.57 -29.50 20.83
C ASN A 28 -23.07 -29.30 21.13
N THR A 29 -22.62 -28.37 21.99
CA THR A 29 -23.12 -27.25 22.80
C THR A 29 -21.96 -26.99 23.76
N ASN A 30 -21.66 -25.71 24.02
CA ASN A 30 -21.07 -25.20 25.27
C ASN A 30 -19.68 -25.72 25.68
N GLU A 31 -18.91 -25.05 26.53
CA GLU A 31 -18.90 -23.74 27.18
C GLU A 31 -17.84 -23.98 28.27
N ASN A 32 -17.03 -22.96 28.56
CA ASN A 32 -16.26 -22.79 29.80
C ASN A 32 -15.31 -23.96 30.18
N ASP A 33 -14.33 -23.85 31.07
CA ASP A 33 -13.88 -22.82 31.98
C ASP A 33 -12.44 -23.21 32.39
N SER A 34 -11.82 -22.39 33.23
CA SER A 34 -10.78 -22.75 34.21
C SER A 34 -9.31 -22.84 33.78
N VAL A 35 -8.65 -21.67 33.85
CA VAL A 35 -7.58 -21.30 34.81
C VAL A 35 -6.75 -22.41 35.47
N GLN A 36 -5.42 -22.31 35.36
CA GLN A 36 -4.36 -22.40 36.41
C GLN A 36 -3.00 -22.24 35.71
N THR A 37 -2.25 -21.13 35.81
CA THR A 37 -1.36 -20.62 36.90
C THR A 37 -0.37 -21.63 37.47
N MET A 38 0.93 -21.33 37.35
CA MET A 38 2.03 -21.34 38.35
C MET A 38 3.39 -21.29 37.59
N GLN A 39 4.21 -20.21 37.64
CA GLN A 39 5.12 -19.71 38.69
C GLN A 39 6.18 -20.69 39.22
N ASN A 40 7.45 -20.46 38.88
CA ASN A 40 8.58 -20.03 39.75
C ASN A 40 9.75 -19.68 38.80
N ASP A 41 10.64 -18.69 38.96
CA ASP A 41 11.27 -17.94 40.07
C ASP A 41 12.55 -18.58 40.66
N SER A 42 13.54 -17.70 40.91
CA SER A 42 14.88 -17.84 41.51
C SER A 42 16.09 -18.14 40.60
N LEU A 43 17.26 -17.49 40.74
CA LEU A 43 17.71 -16.30 41.49
C LEU A 43 19.18 -16.01 41.10
N ILE A 44 19.51 -14.72 40.94
CA ILE A 44 20.79 -13.96 41.09
C ILE A 44 22.16 -14.56 40.71
N THR A 45 22.99 -13.72 40.07
CA THR A 45 24.21 -13.14 40.68
C THR A 45 24.58 -11.84 39.95
N GLU A 46 24.71 -10.75 40.70
CA GLU A 46 25.24 -9.44 40.26
C GLU A 46 26.75 -9.55 39.98
N THR A 47 27.28 -8.86 38.96
CA THR A 47 28.50 -8.02 39.08
C THR A 47 28.64 -7.16 37.83
N ASP A 48 28.90 -5.89 38.10
CA ASP A 48 29.26 -4.77 37.21
C ASP A 48 29.97 -5.10 35.90
N SER A 49 29.44 -4.52 34.82
CA SER A 49 30.25 -3.76 33.86
C SER A 49 29.35 -2.94 32.96
N ILE A 50 29.44 -1.62 33.13
CA ILE A 50 28.97 -0.61 32.20
C ILE A 50 29.57 -0.90 30.83
N SER A 51 28.71 -1.15 29.85
CA SER A 51 28.98 -0.80 28.47
C SER A 51 27.67 -0.34 27.86
N GLU A 52 27.34 0.91 28.15
CA GLU A 52 26.57 1.72 27.21
C GLU A 52 27.35 1.74 25.91
N THR A 53 27.04 0.80 25.01
CA THR A 53 27.29 1.01 23.60
C THR A 53 25.97 1.46 23.02
N ASP A 54 25.64 2.73 23.29
CA ASP A 54 24.73 3.51 22.45
C ASP A 54 25.36 3.55 21.06
N SER A 55 25.10 2.50 20.29
CA SER A 55 25.26 2.53 18.85
C SER A 55 24.09 3.32 18.30
N THR A 56 24.10 4.64 18.52
CA THR A 56 23.50 5.57 17.58
C THR A 56 24.30 5.46 16.28
N ASN A 57 24.09 4.36 15.58
CA ASN A 57 24.37 4.25 14.15
C ASN A 57 23.46 5.31 13.53
N THR A 58 24.01 6.51 13.36
CA THR A 58 23.37 7.60 12.63
C THR A 58 23.35 7.12 11.19
N VAL A 59 22.36 6.28 10.88
CA VAL A 59 21.98 5.97 9.51
C VAL A 59 21.56 7.32 8.98
N VAL A 60 22.45 7.95 8.21
CA VAL A 60 22.10 9.12 7.42
C VAL A 60 20.97 8.64 6.51
N GLU A 61 19.74 8.97 6.88
CA GLU A 61 18.56 8.60 6.11
C GLU A 61 18.78 9.19 4.72
N LYS A 62 18.66 8.35 3.70
CA LYS A 62 18.67 8.81 2.31
C LYS A 62 17.23 8.89 1.85
N PRO A 63 16.87 9.88 1.02
CA PRO A 63 15.55 9.91 0.42
C PRO A 63 15.24 8.60 -0.30
N GLN A 64 14.04 8.08 -0.09
CA GLN A 64 13.45 7.06 -0.95
C GLN A 64 12.53 7.74 -1.96
N VAL A 65 12.49 7.26 -3.19
CA VAL A 65 11.66 7.82 -4.26
C VAL A 65 10.77 6.72 -4.82
N ASN A 66 9.46 6.93 -4.75
CA ASN A 66 8.45 6.01 -5.26
C ASN A 66 7.84 6.60 -6.54
N ILE A 67 7.83 5.83 -7.62
CA ILE A 67 7.18 6.16 -8.88
C ILE A 67 5.89 5.35 -8.94
N TYR A 68 4.75 6.03 -8.88
CA TYR A 68 3.44 5.42 -8.99
C TYR A 68 2.87 5.69 -10.37
N TYR A 69 2.59 4.62 -11.11
CA TYR A 69 1.81 4.64 -12.34
C TYR A 69 0.48 3.95 -12.06
N PHE A 70 -0.58 4.74 -11.99
CA PHE A 70 -1.94 4.21 -11.94
C PHE A 70 -2.46 4.09 -13.36
N HIS A 71 -3.26 3.06 -13.64
CA HIS A 71 -3.89 2.86 -14.94
C HIS A 71 -5.25 2.17 -14.78
N ALA A 72 -6.16 2.38 -15.74
CA ALA A 72 -7.35 1.55 -15.86
C ALA A 72 -7.01 0.19 -16.48
N THR A 73 -7.83 -0.83 -16.27
CA THR A 73 -7.69 -2.18 -16.86
C THR A 73 -7.62 -2.11 -18.38
N HIS A 74 -8.46 -1.25 -18.98
CA HIS A 74 -8.45 -0.99 -20.41
C HIS A 74 -7.57 0.21 -20.73
N ARG A 75 -6.40 -0.07 -21.31
CA ARG A 75 -5.38 0.93 -21.63
C ARG A 75 -5.49 1.37 -23.09
N CYS A 76 -5.40 2.67 -23.33
CA CYS A 76 -5.30 3.24 -24.67
C CYS A 76 -3.82 3.44 -25.05
N ALA A 77 -3.56 3.70 -26.33
CA ALA A 77 -2.19 3.89 -26.83
C ALA A 77 -1.41 5.01 -26.11
N THR A 78 -2.08 6.01 -25.53
CA THR A 78 -1.41 7.04 -24.71
C THR A 78 -0.96 6.46 -23.36
N CYS A 79 -1.74 5.56 -22.75
CA CYS A 79 -1.35 4.89 -21.50
C CYS A 79 -0.12 4.00 -21.74
N GLU A 80 -0.12 3.23 -22.83
CA GLU A 80 1.02 2.39 -23.23
C GLU A 80 2.29 3.25 -23.45
N ALA A 81 2.17 4.40 -24.11
CA ALA A 81 3.30 5.31 -24.30
C ALA A 81 3.83 5.89 -22.98
N ILE A 82 2.96 6.18 -22.01
CA ILE A 82 3.36 6.66 -20.67
C ILE A 82 4.15 5.57 -19.94
N GLU A 83 3.64 4.33 -19.94
CA GLU A 83 4.28 3.17 -19.33
C GLU A 83 5.67 2.91 -19.93
N GLU A 84 5.78 2.96 -21.26
CA GLU A 84 7.05 2.79 -21.98
C GLU A 84 8.08 3.87 -21.61
N CYS A 85 7.68 5.15 -21.59
CA CYS A 85 8.56 6.24 -21.18
C CYS A 85 9.05 6.07 -19.74
N ILE A 86 8.18 5.64 -18.83
CA ILE A 86 8.56 5.37 -17.44
C ILE A 86 9.59 4.24 -17.39
N ALA A 87 9.32 3.11 -18.05
CA ALA A 87 10.23 1.97 -18.11
C ALA A 87 11.61 2.38 -18.68
N ASN A 88 11.62 3.13 -19.78
CA ASN A 88 12.84 3.63 -20.42
C ASN A 88 13.70 4.45 -19.45
N VAL A 89 13.11 5.42 -18.76
CA VAL A 89 13.84 6.27 -17.81
C VAL A 89 14.41 5.44 -16.66
N MET A 90 13.62 4.51 -16.14
CA MET A 90 14.00 3.68 -14.99
C MET A 90 15.16 2.76 -15.35
N ASP A 91 15.08 2.08 -16.49
CA ASP A 91 16.11 1.14 -16.95
C ASP A 91 17.41 1.84 -17.32
N GLN A 92 17.33 2.94 -18.07
CA GLN A 92 18.50 3.63 -18.63
C GLN A 92 19.26 4.46 -17.58
N HIS A 93 18.57 5.02 -16.58
CA HIS A 93 19.17 6.02 -15.70
C HIS A 93 19.24 5.62 -14.23
N PHE A 94 18.36 4.72 -13.76
CA PHE A 94 18.17 4.49 -12.32
C PHE A 94 18.35 3.03 -11.87
N SER A 95 18.93 2.19 -12.74
CA SER A 95 19.20 0.77 -12.45
C SER A 95 19.94 0.53 -11.12
N LYS A 96 20.81 1.44 -10.67
CA LYS A 96 21.56 1.27 -9.41
C LYS A 96 20.69 1.57 -8.19
N GLU A 97 19.93 2.65 -8.25
CA GLU A 97 19.04 3.15 -7.22
C GLU A 97 17.86 2.18 -7.01
N ILE A 98 17.35 1.60 -8.10
CA ILE A 98 16.33 0.52 -8.07
C ILE A 98 16.90 -0.71 -7.36
N LYS A 99 18.08 -1.20 -7.78
CA LYS A 99 18.74 -2.35 -7.14
C LYS A 99 19.08 -2.09 -5.67
N GLY A 100 19.38 -0.85 -5.32
CA GLY A 100 19.64 -0.41 -3.95
C GLY A 100 18.38 -0.17 -3.11
N GLY A 101 17.18 -0.27 -3.69
CA GLY A 101 15.90 -0.01 -3.01
C GLY A 101 15.67 1.46 -2.66
N GLN A 102 16.49 2.37 -3.20
CA GLN A 102 16.31 3.80 -3.06
C GLN A 102 15.17 4.30 -3.96
N ILE A 103 15.02 3.69 -5.13
CA ILE A 103 13.87 3.89 -6.00
C ILE A 103 12.98 2.65 -5.99
N LYS A 104 11.66 2.85 -5.92
CA LYS A 104 10.65 1.79 -6.12
C LYS A 104 9.63 2.24 -7.16
N GLN A 105 9.27 1.33 -8.06
CA GLN A 105 8.23 1.55 -9.05
C GLN A 105 7.00 0.73 -8.70
N PHE A 106 5.82 1.33 -8.85
CA PHE A 106 4.53 0.73 -8.58
C PHE A 106 3.65 0.92 -9.80
N ASP A 107 3.21 -0.19 -10.38
CA ASP A 107 2.19 -0.24 -11.41
C ASP A 107 0.89 -0.69 -10.75
N ILE A 108 -0.14 0.16 -10.82
CA ILE A 108 -1.36 0.03 -10.03
C ILE A 108 -2.58 0.09 -10.96
N ASN A 109 -3.29 -1.03 -11.09
CA ASN A 109 -4.59 -1.03 -11.73
C ASN A 109 -5.63 -0.38 -10.79
N ALA A 110 -6.14 0.79 -11.16
CA ALA A 110 -7.11 1.55 -10.38
C ALA A 110 -8.52 0.93 -10.36
N ASP A 111 -8.81 -0.02 -11.25
CA ASP A 111 -10.10 -0.75 -11.25
C ASP A 111 -10.08 -1.97 -10.31
N ASP A 112 -8.93 -2.35 -9.77
CA ASP A 112 -8.81 -3.47 -8.83
C ASP A 112 -9.11 -2.99 -7.41
N ALA A 113 -10.18 -3.54 -6.81
CA ALA A 113 -10.64 -3.15 -5.47
C ALA A 113 -9.56 -3.27 -4.39
N LYS A 114 -8.55 -4.14 -4.56
CA LYS A 114 -7.44 -4.24 -3.60
C LYS A 114 -6.56 -2.98 -3.54
N ASN A 115 -6.67 -2.10 -4.55
CA ASN A 115 -5.90 -0.87 -4.68
C ASN A 115 -6.70 0.38 -4.27
N GLU A 116 -7.92 0.23 -3.76
CA GLU A 116 -8.81 1.35 -3.41
C GLU A 116 -8.13 2.37 -2.48
N ASP A 117 -7.54 1.92 -1.36
CA ASP A 117 -6.86 2.81 -0.40
C ASP A 117 -5.74 3.65 -1.03
N ILE A 118 -4.94 3.05 -1.93
CA ILE A 118 -3.82 3.76 -2.57
C ILE A 118 -4.31 4.68 -3.70
N CYS A 119 -5.37 4.29 -4.41
CA CYS A 119 -6.04 5.15 -5.38
C CYS A 119 -6.68 6.36 -4.71
N GLU A 120 -7.35 6.19 -3.57
CA GLU A 120 -7.92 7.30 -2.80
C GLU A 120 -6.84 8.25 -2.29
N LYS A 121 -5.73 7.73 -1.73
CA LYS A 121 -4.61 8.54 -1.25
C LYS A 121 -4.08 9.51 -2.32
N TYR A 122 -4.04 9.08 -3.58
CA TYR A 122 -3.54 9.88 -4.71
C TYR A 122 -4.66 10.52 -5.54
N GLU A 123 -5.93 10.33 -5.17
CA GLU A 123 -7.11 10.71 -5.97
C GLU A 123 -7.04 10.19 -7.42
N ALA A 124 -6.49 8.99 -7.59
CA ALA A 124 -6.11 8.38 -8.85
C ALA A 124 -7.12 7.30 -9.31
N PHE A 125 -8.24 7.75 -9.87
CA PHE A 125 -9.31 6.86 -10.39
C PHE A 125 -9.15 6.51 -11.88
N GLY A 126 -7.95 6.67 -12.42
CA GLY A 126 -7.62 6.42 -13.82
C GLY A 126 -6.12 6.60 -14.05
N THR A 127 -5.73 6.70 -15.32
CA THR A 127 -4.32 6.82 -15.67
C THR A 127 -3.70 8.08 -15.07
N SER A 128 -2.67 7.91 -14.24
CA SER A 128 -1.98 9.00 -13.58
C SER A 128 -0.55 8.60 -13.18
N VAL A 129 0.32 9.60 -13.06
CA VAL A 129 1.75 9.41 -12.77
C VAL A 129 2.16 10.33 -11.64
N PHE A 130 2.66 9.74 -10.55
CA PHE A 130 3.16 10.48 -9.40
C PHE A 130 4.57 10.05 -9.04
N ILE A 131 5.37 11.02 -8.59
CA ILE A 131 6.67 10.77 -7.99
C ILE A 131 6.58 11.24 -6.55
N THR A 132 6.90 10.36 -5.60
CA THR A 132 6.81 10.67 -4.17
C THR A 132 8.16 10.46 -3.51
N LYS A 133 8.72 11.53 -2.94
CA LYS A 133 9.88 11.47 -2.05
C LYS A 133 9.41 11.12 -0.65
N VAL A 134 10.05 10.14 -0.02
CA VAL A 134 9.94 9.86 1.42
C VAL A 134 11.27 10.19 2.06
N PHE A 135 11.28 11.12 3.01
CA PHE A 135 12.50 11.55 3.70
C PHE A 135 12.18 12.06 5.10
N ASN A 136 12.87 11.52 6.10
CA ASN A 136 12.66 11.80 7.53
C ASN A 136 11.20 11.64 7.94
N GLY A 137 10.57 10.56 7.46
CA GLY A 137 9.16 10.24 7.71
C GLY A 137 8.14 11.18 7.03
N LYS A 138 8.57 12.07 6.13
CA LYS A 138 7.69 13.00 5.41
C LYS A 138 7.61 12.64 3.94
N GLU A 139 6.40 12.74 3.39
CA GLU A 139 6.16 12.59 1.96
C GLU A 139 6.15 13.94 1.24
N SER A 140 6.67 13.97 0.02
CA SER A 140 6.53 15.09 -0.90
C SER A 140 6.24 14.53 -2.29
N THR A 141 5.07 14.86 -2.83
CA THR A 141 4.57 14.28 -4.07
C THR A 141 4.56 15.32 -5.18
N LYS A 142 5.02 14.91 -6.37
CA LYS A 142 4.85 15.63 -7.62
C LYS A 142 3.91 14.83 -8.52
N ASP A 143 2.79 15.45 -8.88
CA ASP A 143 1.92 14.98 -9.96
C ASP A 143 2.56 15.34 -11.30
N MET A 144 2.79 14.30 -12.12
CA MET A 144 3.36 14.36 -13.46
C MET A 144 2.32 13.99 -14.53
N THR A 145 1.07 13.76 -14.15
CA THR A 145 0.00 13.25 -15.02
C THR A 145 -0.24 14.15 -16.22
N ALA A 146 -0.34 15.46 -16.00
CA ALA A 146 -0.55 16.42 -17.09
C ALA A 146 0.61 16.42 -18.10
N ASP A 147 1.85 16.36 -17.61
CA ASP A 147 3.05 16.31 -18.45
C ASP A 147 3.15 14.99 -19.22
N ALA A 148 2.77 13.87 -18.58
CA ALA A 148 2.71 12.55 -19.18
C ALA A 148 1.71 12.52 -20.35
N PHE A 149 0.46 12.93 -20.12
CA PHE A 149 -0.56 12.96 -21.18
C PHE A 149 -0.23 13.91 -22.32
N LYS A 150 0.40 15.04 -22.01
CA LYS A 150 0.78 16.04 -23.01
C LYS A 150 1.88 15.51 -23.95
N ASN A 151 2.87 14.81 -23.40
CA ASN A 151 4.12 14.57 -24.09
C ASN A 151 4.40 13.10 -24.41
N ALA A 152 4.02 12.12 -23.57
CA ALA A 152 4.50 10.73 -23.72
C ALA A 152 4.28 10.12 -25.11
N ARG A 153 3.17 10.44 -25.78
CA ARG A 153 2.89 9.93 -27.14
C ARG A 153 3.42 10.82 -28.26
N SER A 154 3.43 12.13 -28.07
CA SER A 154 3.70 13.12 -29.13
C SER A 154 5.15 13.62 -29.12
N ASN A 155 5.79 13.58 -27.96
CA ASN A 155 7.14 14.04 -27.67
C ASN A 155 7.71 13.24 -26.46
N PRO A 156 7.92 11.92 -26.62
CA PRO A 156 8.34 11.03 -25.52
C PRO A 156 9.63 11.51 -24.84
N GLU A 157 10.62 11.95 -25.63
CA GLU A 157 11.90 12.45 -25.11
C GLU A 157 11.72 13.59 -24.09
N GLU A 158 10.76 14.49 -24.31
CA GLU A 158 10.48 15.58 -23.38
C GLU A 158 9.84 15.08 -22.09
N PHE A 159 8.93 14.10 -22.16
CA PHE A 159 8.38 13.49 -20.96
C PHE A 159 9.46 12.74 -20.17
N GLU A 160 10.27 11.93 -20.85
CA GLU A 160 11.37 11.18 -20.23
C GLU A 160 12.38 12.13 -19.56
N ARG A 161 12.73 13.25 -20.21
CA ARG A 161 13.59 14.29 -19.65
C ARG A 161 13.01 14.90 -18.37
N GLN A 162 11.72 15.25 -18.37
CA GLN A 162 11.05 15.82 -17.20
C GLN A 162 10.95 14.81 -16.05
N LEU A 163 10.58 13.56 -16.36
CA LEU A 163 10.51 12.47 -15.41
C LEU A 163 11.86 12.23 -14.75
N LYS A 164 12.92 12.08 -15.55
CA LYS A 164 14.30 11.92 -15.06
C LYS A 164 14.71 13.07 -14.14
N PHE A 165 14.49 14.31 -14.57
CA PHE A 165 14.84 15.50 -13.79
C PHE A 165 14.13 15.52 -12.44
N GLN A 166 12.85 15.16 -12.41
CA GLN A 166 12.07 15.14 -11.17
C GLN A 166 12.57 14.05 -10.21
N ILE A 167 12.89 12.85 -10.72
CA ILE A 167 13.48 11.77 -9.91
C ILE A 167 14.83 12.21 -9.34
N GLU A 168 15.72 12.77 -10.16
CA GLU A 168 17.03 13.28 -9.70
C GLU A 168 16.90 14.40 -8.66
N THR A 169 15.84 15.20 -8.75
CA THR A 169 15.53 16.23 -7.75
C THR A 169 15.11 15.61 -6.43
N PHE A 170 14.33 14.53 -6.46
CA PHE A 170 13.83 13.87 -5.24
C PHE A 170 14.84 12.94 -4.58
N LEU A 171 15.85 12.47 -5.33
CA LEU A 171 16.98 11.71 -4.79
C LEU A 171 17.98 12.54 -3.97
N LYS A 172 17.97 13.87 -4.13
CA LYS A 172 18.81 14.82 -3.39
C LYS A 172 18.16 15.22 -2.08
#